data_AF-A0A4Y2HJP1-F1
#
_entry.id   AF-A0A4Y2HJP1-F1
#
_cell.length_a   1.000
_cell.length_b   1.000
_cell.length_c   1.000
_cell.angle_alpha   90.00
_cell.angle_beta   90.00
_cell.angle_gamma   90.00
#
_symmetry.space_group_name_H-M   'P 1'
#
loop_
_entity.id
_entity.type
_entity.pdbx_description
1 polymer ?
#
loop_
_entity_poly.entity_id
_entity_poly.type
_entity_poly.pdbx_seq_one_letter_code
_entity_poly.pdbx_strand_id
1 'polypeptide(L)'
;MSKSVLNKKKSLKGNVTKIKDKVKDKLNGAEIQLYSKKCEQFSEDLSKIFDNILSNCENEETDKFIEEQLSIQEDIDEIWLSINSQLIKPNSDTMSQHSSGENVKLPKLSLPSFNGNIQDWLSFSDLFKASVHNNENFTGSMKLQYLKGLLTGDASRVIKSITISDANYLTAWTLLEDRFSNKRDQVFTHLKRFMTIPALQSDSASSVLNLLETTYEFVRSLQILGYEVEQFAKVMFVYMLLQKLDASSKLWFEREFNKSKEIPSLKELLDFLKN
;
A
#
# COMPACT_ATOMS: atom_id res chain seq x y z
N MET A 1 -30.80 -10.19 30.58
CA MET A 1 -29.85 -9.06 30.43
C MET A 1 -30.14 -7.93 31.44
N SER A 2 -29.14 -7.42 32.16
CA SER A 2 -29.33 -6.36 33.19
C SER A 2 -29.55 -4.97 32.59
N LYS A 3 -30.55 -4.21 33.08
CA LYS A 3 -30.84 -2.82 32.66
C LYS A 3 -29.62 -1.89 32.70
N SER A 4 -28.67 -2.17 33.59
CA SER A 4 -27.41 -1.41 33.72
C SER A 4 -26.51 -1.54 32.49
N VAL A 5 -26.39 -2.75 31.92
CA VAL A 5 -25.54 -3.04 30.75
C VAL A 5 -26.12 -2.38 29.48
N LEU A 6 -27.45 -2.43 29.33
CA LEU A 6 -28.13 -1.81 28.19
C LEU A 6 -28.03 -0.27 28.21
N ASN A 7 -28.04 0.34 29.40
CA ASN A 7 -27.81 1.78 29.55
C ASN A 7 -26.36 2.17 29.25
N LYS A 8 -25.37 1.37 29.66
CA LYS A 8 -23.96 1.57 29.28
C LYS A 8 -23.76 1.48 27.77
N LYS A 9 -24.38 0.50 27.09
CA LYS A 9 -24.37 0.38 25.61
C LYS A 9 -24.93 1.63 24.92
N LYS A 10 -26.08 2.12 25.36
CA LYS A 10 -26.70 3.34 24.81
C LYS A 10 -25.83 4.58 25.04
N SER A 11 -25.24 4.71 26.23
CA SER A 11 -24.32 5.81 26.54
C SER A 11 -23.07 5.77 25.66
N LEU A 12 -22.51 4.58 25.42
CA LEU A 12 -21.35 4.40 24.54
C LEU A 12 -21.66 4.84 23.12
N LYS A 13 -22.76 4.32 22.52
CA LYS A 13 -23.24 4.76 21.19
C LYS A 13 -23.39 6.27 21.10
N GLY A 14 -24.06 6.89 22.07
CA GLY A 14 -24.26 8.35 22.09
C GLY A 14 -22.94 9.15 22.18
N ASN A 15 -21.94 8.62 22.87
CA ASN A 15 -20.62 9.24 22.96
C ASN A 15 -19.81 9.08 21.67
N VAL A 16 -19.88 7.91 21.01
CA VAL A 16 -19.28 7.68 19.69
C VAL A 16 -19.84 8.67 18.66
N THR A 17 -21.17 8.84 18.59
CA THR A 17 -21.80 9.81 17.67
C THR A 17 -21.36 11.25 17.95
N LYS A 18 -21.25 11.66 19.22
CA LYS A 18 -20.78 13.01 19.59
C LYS A 18 -19.34 13.27 19.17
N ILE A 19 -18.46 12.28 19.27
CA ILE A 19 -17.07 12.42 18.79
C ILE A 19 -17.06 12.42 17.26
N LYS A 20 -17.87 11.59 16.59
CA LYS A 20 -18.01 11.58 15.12
C LYS A 20 -18.32 12.97 14.57
N ASP A 21 -19.21 13.72 15.22
CA ASP A 21 -19.53 15.09 14.80
C ASP A 21 -18.41 16.10 15.09
N LYS A 22 -17.70 15.96 16.22
CA LYS A 22 -16.59 16.85 16.57
C LYS A 22 -15.34 16.65 15.70
N VAL A 23 -15.11 15.44 15.22
CA VAL A 23 -13.92 15.07 14.43
C VAL A 23 -14.03 15.56 12.98
N LYS A 24 -15.22 16.01 12.53
CA LYS A 24 -15.41 16.69 11.24
C LYS A 24 -14.65 18.02 11.15
N ASP A 25 -14.42 18.67 12.30
CA ASP A 25 -13.64 19.89 12.39
C ASP A 25 -12.14 19.60 12.54
N LYS A 26 -11.31 20.59 12.20
CA LYS A 26 -9.86 20.49 12.29
C LYS A 26 -9.41 20.52 13.76
N LEU A 27 -8.84 19.43 14.24
CA LEU A 27 -8.42 19.27 15.63
C LEU A 27 -6.97 19.74 15.82
N ASN A 28 -6.66 20.27 17.00
CA ASN A 28 -5.29 20.57 17.41
C ASN A 28 -4.58 19.33 17.98
N GLY A 29 -3.25 19.36 18.13
CA GLY A 29 -2.46 18.19 18.56
C GLY A 29 -2.87 17.61 19.93
N ALA A 30 -3.31 18.44 20.88
CA ALA A 30 -3.76 17.99 22.19
C ALA A 30 -5.17 17.38 22.14
N GLU A 31 -6.05 17.94 21.31
CA GLU A 31 -7.38 17.39 21.03
C GLU A 31 -7.28 16.03 20.35
N ILE A 32 -6.35 15.88 19.41
CA ILE A 32 -6.14 14.62 18.73
C ILE A 32 -5.68 13.54 19.73
N GLN A 33 -4.67 13.81 20.56
CA GLN A 33 -4.24 12.86 21.60
C GLN A 33 -5.39 12.49 22.55
N LEU A 34 -6.20 13.47 22.95
CA LEU A 34 -7.35 13.25 23.82
C LEU A 34 -8.42 12.38 23.16
N TYR A 35 -8.77 12.64 21.90
CA TYR A 35 -9.83 11.91 21.20
C TYR A 35 -9.37 10.53 20.73
N SER A 36 -8.09 10.36 20.38
CA SER A 36 -7.49 9.05 20.10
C SER A 36 -7.60 8.13 21.32
N LYS A 37 -7.17 8.63 22.50
CA LYS A 37 -7.28 7.91 23.77
C LYS A 37 -8.73 7.58 24.16
N LYS A 38 -9.67 8.47 23.84
CA LYS A 38 -11.10 8.22 24.05
C LYS A 38 -11.65 7.11 23.15
N CYS A 39 -11.22 7.04 21.90
CA CYS A 39 -11.63 5.98 20.99
C CYS A 39 -11.10 4.61 21.43
N GLU A 40 -9.86 4.54 21.92
CA GLU A 40 -9.30 3.34 22.56
C GLU A 40 -10.15 2.90 23.76
N GLN A 41 -10.47 3.85 24.65
CA GLN A 41 -11.32 3.57 25.81
C GLN A 41 -12.73 3.11 25.39
N PHE A 42 -13.29 3.66 24.32
CA PHE A 42 -14.58 3.24 23.79
C PHE A 42 -14.54 1.83 23.21
N SER A 43 -13.46 1.44 22.52
CA SER A 43 -13.30 0.08 22.01
C SER A 43 -13.17 -0.94 23.14
N GLU A 44 -12.43 -0.59 24.21
CA GLU A 44 -12.30 -1.47 25.39
C GLU A 44 -13.64 -1.60 26.15
N ASP A 45 -14.36 -0.49 26.33
CA ASP A 45 -15.70 -0.50 26.94
C ASP A 45 -16.70 -1.28 26.08
N LEU A 46 -16.60 -1.19 24.76
CA LEU A 46 -17.41 -1.94 23.82
C LEU A 46 -17.20 -3.45 23.98
N SER A 47 -15.94 -3.90 23.98
CA SER A 47 -15.61 -5.32 24.20
C SER A 47 -16.22 -5.81 25.52
N LYS A 48 -15.96 -5.12 26.63
CA LYS A 48 -16.46 -5.53 27.96
C LYS A 48 -17.98 -5.59 28.03
N ILE A 49 -18.67 -4.65 27.37
CA ILE A 49 -20.14 -4.61 27.33
C ILE A 49 -20.68 -5.79 26.51
N PHE A 50 -20.11 -6.05 25.32
CA PHE A 50 -20.58 -7.13 24.46
C PHE A 50 -20.17 -8.51 24.96
N ASP A 51 -19.03 -8.68 25.62
CA ASP A 51 -18.65 -9.92 26.31
C ASP A 51 -19.65 -10.28 27.43
N ASN A 52 -20.12 -9.28 28.18
CA ASN A 52 -21.16 -9.46 29.20
C ASN A 52 -22.55 -9.78 28.60
N ILE A 53 -22.85 -9.22 27.43
CA ILE A 53 -24.09 -9.47 26.70
C ILE A 53 -24.09 -10.89 26.14
N LEU A 54 -23.04 -11.27 25.42
CA LEU A 54 -22.91 -12.56 24.75
C LEU A 54 -22.83 -13.72 25.76
N SER A 55 -22.18 -13.52 26.91
CA SER A 55 -22.16 -14.54 27.98
C SER A 55 -23.51 -14.77 28.67
N ASN A 56 -24.48 -13.86 28.49
CA ASN A 56 -25.79 -13.90 29.14
C ASN A 56 -26.98 -14.00 28.16
N CYS A 57 -26.72 -14.27 26.87
CA CYS A 57 -27.73 -14.36 25.81
C CYS A 57 -27.96 -15.80 25.34
N GLU A 58 -29.17 -16.07 24.86
CA GLU A 58 -29.53 -17.34 24.23
C GLU A 58 -29.06 -17.36 22.76
N ASN A 59 -28.73 -18.55 22.24
CA ASN A 59 -28.02 -18.73 20.97
C ASN A 59 -28.64 -17.99 19.77
N GLU A 60 -29.98 -17.87 19.69
CA GLU A 60 -30.69 -17.25 18.55
C GLU A 60 -30.55 -15.71 18.45
N GLU A 61 -30.16 -15.02 19.52
CA GLU A 61 -29.95 -13.56 19.50
C GLU A 61 -28.47 -13.16 19.35
N THR A 62 -27.57 -14.15 19.44
CA THR A 62 -26.11 -13.94 19.46
C THR A 62 -25.60 -13.26 18.18
N ASP A 63 -26.07 -13.72 17.01
CA ASP A 63 -25.66 -13.17 15.72
C ASP A 63 -26.03 -11.69 15.57
N LYS A 64 -27.21 -11.28 16.06
CA LYS A 64 -27.65 -9.88 16.01
C LYS A 64 -26.76 -8.98 16.88
N PHE A 65 -26.33 -9.47 18.04
CA PHE A 65 -25.42 -8.73 18.91
C PHE A 65 -24.01 -8.66 18.34
N ILE A 66 -23.54 -9.71 17.65
CA ILE A 66 -22.25 -9.69 16.94
C ILE A 66 -22.27 -8.67 15.81
N GLU A 67 -23.31 -8.66 14.96
CA GLU A 67 -23.47 -7.64 13.91
C GLU A 67 -23.52 -6.22 14.48
N GLU A 68 -24.23 -6.03 15.60
CA GLU A 68 -24.29 -4.74 16.28
C GLU A 68 -22.92 -4.33 16.85
N GLN A 69 -22.16 -5.27 17.39
CA GLN A 69 -20.80 -5.05 17.91
C GLN A 69 -19.86 -4.61 16.78
N LEU A 70 -19.89 -5.31 15.65
CA LEU A 70 -19.07 -5.02 14.47
C LEU A 70 -19.39 -3.63 13.91
N SER A 71 -20.67 -3.29 13.76
CA SER A 71 -21.08 -1.97 13.24
C SER A 71 -20.61 -0.81 14.11
N ILE A 72 -20.70 -0.92 15.44
CA ILE A 72 -20.22 0.16 16.33
C ILE A 72 -18.70 0.22 16.35
N GLN A 73 -18.02 -0.92 16.26
CA GLN A 73 -16.56 -0.96 16.18
C GLN A 73 -16.07 -0.29 14.89
N GLU A 74 -16.73 -0.53 13.75
CA GLU A 74 -16.45 0.17 12.49
C GLU A 74 -16.60 1.70 12.63
N ASP A 75 -17.66 2.17 13.31
CA ASP A 75 -17.84 3.60 13.60
C ASP A 75 -16.70 4.18 14.46
N ILE A 76 -16.26 3.45 15.50
CA ILE A 76 -15.13 3.87 16.35
C ILE A 76 -13.84 3.92 15.52
N ASP A 77 -13.63 2.95 14.64
CA ASP A 77 -12.45 2.85 13.79
C ASP A 77 -12.40 3.96 12.74
N GLU A 78 -13.53 4.32 12.11
CA GLU A 78 -13.63 5.47 11.21
C GLU A 78 -13.25 6.77 11.90
N ILE A 79 -13.77 6.98 13.12
CA ILE A 79 -13.49 8.18 13.92
C ILE A 79 -12.01 8.23 14.29
N TRP A 80 -11.43 7.13 14.75
CA TRP A 80 -10.03 7.05 15.13
C TRP A 80 -9.10 7.29 13.93
N LEU A 81 -9.41 6.72 12.75
CA LEU A 81 -8.67 6.98 11.51
C LEU A 81 -8.78 8.44 11.08
N SER A 82 -9.96 9.04 11.19
CA SER A 82 -10.18 10.45 10.91
C SER A 82 -9.41 11.37 11.87
N ILE A 83 -9.27 10.97 13.14
CA ILE A 83 -8.45 11.68 14.14
C ILE A 83 -6.95 11.54 13.83
N ASN A 84 -6.45 10.33 13.63
CA ASN A 84 -5.01 10.09 13.53
C ASN A 84 -4.44 10.37 12.14
N SER A 85 -5.27 10.40 11.10
CA SER A 85 -4.89 11.03 9.82
C SER A 85 -4.56 12.53 9.97
N GLN A 86 -5.05 13.20 11.03
CA GLN A 86 -4.68 14.57 11.36
C GLN A 86 -3.35 14.68 12.14
N LEU A 87 -2.83 13.58 12.71
CA LEU A 87 -1.51 13.53 13.39
C LEU A 87 -0.33 13.32 12.46
N ILE A 88 -0.54 12.85 11.23
CA ILE A 88 0.56 12.51 10.33
C ILE A 88 1.25 13.80 9.87
N LYS A 89 2.13 14.31 10.73
CA LYS A 89 3.37 15.01 10.40
C LYS A 89 4.44 13.92 10.27
N PRO A 90 5.09 13.74 9.12
CA PRO A 90 6.33 12.98 9.08
C PRO A 90 7.42 13.81 9.78
N ASN A 91 8.14 13.18 10.70
CA ASN A 91 9.33 13.74 11.32
C ASN A 91 10.33 14.18 10.25
N SER A 92 10.66 15.46 10.24
CA SER A 92 12.01 15.91 9.92
C SER A 92 12.35 17.02 10.89
N ASP A 93 12.69 16.65 12.11
CA ASP A 93 13.43 17.50 13.05
C ASP A 93 14.18 16.59 14.02
N THR A 94 15.35 16.12 13.59
CA THR A 94 16.48 16.00 14.50
C THR A 94 17.46 17.10 14.12
N MET A 95 17.79 17.92 15.13
CA MET A 95 18.77 19.01 15.12
C MET A 95 18.38 20.29 14.37
N SER A 96 17.74 21.17 15.13
CA SER A 96 17.79 22.61 14.92
C SER A 96 19.23 23.11 14.98
N GLN A 97 19.73 23.63 13.86
CA GLN A 97 20.50 24.87 13.86
C GLN A 97 20.30 25.58 12.51
N HIS A 98 19.71 26.78 12.60
CA HIS A 98 19.70 27.88 11.63
C HIS A 98 19.56 27.54 10.14
N SER A 99 18.47 27.99 9.51
CA SER A 99 18.47 29.22 8.70
C SER A 99 17.17 29.35 7.90
N SER A 100 16.76 30.60 7.76
CA SER A 100 15.60 31.07 7.04
C SER A 100 15.63 30.64 5.57
N GLY A 101 14.60 29.95 5.11
CA GLY A 101 14.38 29.64 3.71
C GLY A 101 12.88 29.49 3.44
N GLU A 102 12.37 30.22 2.46
CA GLU A 102 10.97 30.27 2.06
C GLU A 102 10.38 28.85 1.92
N ASN A 103 9.34 28.57 2.72
CA ASN A 103 8.62 27.30 2.71
C ASN A 103 7.78 27.20 1.43
N VAL A 104 8.37 26.64 0.38
CA VAL A 104 7.64 26.08 -0.76
C VAL A 104 6.85 24.88 -0.23
N LYS A 105 5.55 25.06 0.02
CA LYS A 105 4.65 24.02 0.53
C LYS A 105 4.42 22.95 -0.55
N LEU A 106 5.05 21.80 -0.38
CA LEU A 106 4.81 20.60 -1.20
C LEU A 106 3.49 19.92 -0.79
N PRO A 107 2.75 19.33 -1.74
CA PRO A 107 1.49 18.63 -1.47
C PRO A 107 1.67 17.35 -0.61
N LYS A 108 0.64 17.02 0.16
CA LYS A 108 0.61 15.94 1.17
C LYS A 108 0.73 14.55 0.53
N LEU A 109 1.59 13.68 1.08
CA LEU A 109 1.77 12.29 0.63
C LEU A 109 0.72 11.38 1.27
N SER A 110 -0.22 10.84 0.49
CA SER A 110 -1.15 9.80 0.91
C SER A 110 -0.52 8.42 0.77
N LEU A 111 -0.64 7.54 1.77
CA LEU A 111 -0.30 6.13 1.61
C LEU A 111 -1.20 5.54 0.51
N PRO A 112 -0.63 4.94 -0.55
CA PRO A 112 -1.41 4.34 -1.62
C PRO A 112 -2.18 3.14 -1.09
N SER A 113 -3.42 2.98 -1.56
CA SER A 113 -4.17 1.76 -1.31
C SER A 113 -3.60 0.60 -2.12
N PHE A 114 -3.70 -0.61 -1.59
CA PHE A 114 -3.21 -1.82 -2.24
C PHE A 114 -4.36 -2.78 -2.51
N ASN A 115 -4.57 -3.13 -3.77
CA ASN A 115 -5.70 -3.96 -4.21
C ASN A 115 -5.35 -5.45 -4.35
N GLY A 116 -4.08 -5.83 -4.24
CA GLY A 116 -3.58 -7.19 -4.48
C GLY A 116 -2.79 -7.36 -5.78
N ASN A 117 -2.54 -6.30 -6.54
CA ASN A 117 -1.68 -6.38 -7.72
C ASN A 117 -0.22 -6.65 -7.31
N ILE A 118 0.31 -7.82 -7.67
CA ILE A 118 1.67 -8.26 -7.33
C ILE A 118 2.74 -7.26 -7.82
N GLN A 119 2.50 -6.54 -8.92
CA GLN A 119 3.45 -5.53 -9.43
C GLN A 119 3.61 -4.34 -8.46
N ASP A 120 2.56 -4.00 -7.73
CA ASP A 120 2.53 -2.85 -6.81
C ASP A 120 2.92 -3.24 -5.38
N TRP A 121 3.03 -4.54 -5.09
CA TRP A 121 3.28 -5.05 -3.75
C TRP A 121 4.57 -4.49 -3.15
N LEU A 122 5.65 -4.47 -3.94
CA LEU A 122 6.96 -4.04 -3.43
C LEU A 122 6.92 -2.56 -2.99
N SER A 123 6.38 -1.70 -3.85
CA SER A 123 6.21 -0.27 -3.58
C SER A 123 5.32 -0.03 -2.36
N PHE A 124 4.21 -0.75 -2.26
CA PHE A 124 3.31 -0.67 -1.11
C PHE A 124 3.98 -1.15 0.18
N SER A 125 4.61 -2.33 0.14
CA SER A 125 5.29 -2.94 1.29
C SER A 125 6.38 -2.03 1.83
N ASP A 126 7.25 -1.50 0.97
CA ASP A 126 8.35 -0.64 1.41
C ASP A 126 7.84 0.65 2.04
N LEU A 127 6.84 1.28 1.42
CA LEU A 127 6.26 2.51 1.94
C LEU A 127 5.49 2.29 3.25
N PHE A 128 4.73 1.19 3.35
CA PHE A 128 4.06 0.80 4.58
C PHE A 128 5.07 0.45 5.67
N LYS A 129 6.17 -0.23 5.31
CA LYS A 129 7.22 -0.57 6.26
C LYS A 129 7.87 0.68 6.85
N ALA A 130 8.25 1.62 5.99
CA ALA A 130 8.87 2.88 6.38
C ALA A 130 7.93 3.77 7.22
N SER A 131 6.63 3.76 6.92
CA SER A 131 5.67 4.67 7.55
C SER A 131 5.01 4.11 8.82
N VAL A 132 4.71 2.80 8.83
CA VAL A 132 3.86 2.16 9.85
C VAL A 132 4.56 0.97 10.51
N HIS A 133 5.08 0.00 9.75
CA HIS A 133 5.64 -1.25 10.33
C HIS A 133 6.83 -0.98 11.26
N ASN A 134 7.79 -0.15 10.83
CA ASN A 134 9.02 0.14 11.56
C ASN A 134 8.86 1.24 12.62
N ASN A 135 7.68 1.88 12.68
CA ASN A 135 7.43 2.93 13.64
C ASN A 135 6.99 2.31 14.98
N GLU A 136 7.82 2.50 16.01
CA GLU A 136 7.61 1.96 17.36
C GLU A 136 6.50 2.67 18.13
N ASN A 137 6.04 3.83 17.66
CA ASN A 137 4.94 4.57 18.29
C ASN A 137 3.56 3.94 18.03
N PHE A 138 3.47 2.96 17.12
CA PHE A 138 2.22 2.24 16.84
C PHE A 138 2.22 0.87 17.52
N THR A 139 1.12 0.56 18.20
CA THR A 139 0.85 -0.79 18.69
C THR A 139 0.50 -1.73 17.52
N GLY A 140 0.56 -3.05 17.74
CA GLY A 140 0.22 -4.01 16.68
C GLY A 140 -1.22 -3.86 16.18
N SER A 141 -2.17 -3.62 17.09
CA SER A 141 -3.57 -3.32 16.79
C SER A 141 -3.70 -2.09 15.90
N MET A 142 -3.01 -0.99 16.22
CA MET A 142 -2.98 0.21 15.37
C MET A 142 -2.40 -0.09 13.99
N LYS A 143 -1.28 -0.81 13.91
CA LYS A 143 -0.67 -1.19 12.62
C LYS A 143 -1.60 -2.06 11.79
N LEU A 144 -2.31 -3.00 12.41
CA LEU A 144 -3.28 -3.89 11.75
C LEU A 144 -4.52 -3.13 11.25
N GLN A 145 -4.98 -2.14 12.02
CA GLN A 145 -6.10 -1.29 11.62
C GLN A 145 -5.73 -0.40 10.43
N TYR A 146 -4.54 0.23 10.44
CA TYR A 146 -4.01 0.95 9.28
C TYR A 146 -3.84 0.05 8.06
N LEU A 147 -3.30 -1.16 8.26
CA LEU A 147 -3.14 -2.13 7.20
C LEU A 147 -4.49 -2.43 6.55
N LYS A 148 -5.50 -2.84 7.33
CA LYS A 148 -6.85 -3.12 6.81
C LYS A 148 -7.48 -1.95 6.05
N GLY A 149 -7.29 -0.71 6.52
CA GLY A 149 -7.84 0.49 5.87
C GLY A 149 -7.20 0.82 4.51
N LEU A 150 -5.95 0.39 4.28
CA LEU A 150 -5.25 0.60 3.00
C LEU A 150 -5.45 -0.55 2.02
N LEU A 151 -5.91 -1.72 2.48
CA LEU A 151 -6.15 -2.86 1.61
C LEU A 151 -7.52 -2.82 0.97
N THR A 152 -7.55 -3.05 -0.33
CA THR A 152 -8.77 -3.18 -1.13
C THR A 152 -8.74 -4.48 -1.92
N GLY A 153 -9.82 -4.83 -2.61
CA GLY A 153 -9.86 -5.96 -3.53
C GLY A 153 -9.40 -7.30 -2.93
N ASP A 154 -8.50 -7.98 -3.64
CA ASP A 154 -8.01 -9.30 -3.26
C ASP A 154 -7.08 -9.26 -2.05
N ALA A 155 -6.37 -8.16 -1.83
CA ALA A 155 -5.51 -8.02 -0.66
C ALA A 155 -6.33 -7.90 0.64
N SER A 156 -7.43 -7.15 0.62
CA SER A 156 -8.35 -7.05 1.76
C SER A 156 -8.94 -8.42 2.16
N ARG A 157 -9.25 -9.25 1.16
CA ARG A 157 -9.79 -10.61 1.38
C ARG A 157 -8.83 -11.53 2.14
N VAL A 158 -7.51 -11.34 2.01
CA VAL A 158 -6.49 -12.19 2.66
C VAL A 158 -6.59 -12.14 4.18
N ILE A 159 -6.79 -10.94 4.73
CA ILE A 159 -6.75 -10.70 6.18
C ILE A 159 -8.12 -10.34 6.76
N LYS A 160 -9.20 -10.52 5.98
CA LYS A 160 -10.56 -10.12 6.37
C LYS A 160 -11.00 -10.76 7.69
N SER A 161 -10.72 -12.05 7.86
CA SER A 161 -11.12 -12.84 9.04
C SER A 161 -10.27 -12.58 10.28
N ILE A 162 -9.14 -11.89 10.17
CA ILE A 162 -8.25 -11.63 11.31
C ILE A 162 -8.83 -10.52 12.17
N THR A 163 -9.00 -10.75 13.47
CA THR A 163 -9.46 -9.73 14.41
C THR A 163 -8.34 -8.73 14.73
N ILE A 164 -8.71 -7.46 14.90
CA ILE A 164 -7.75 -6.39 15.24
C ILE A 164 -7.25 -6.63 16.67
N SER A 165 -5.96 -6.94 16.79
CA SER A 165 -5.28 -7.22 18.06
C SER A 165 -3.77 -7.04 17.86
N ASP A 166 -3.07 -6.64 18.91
CA ASP A 166 -1.60 -6.53 18.91
C ASP A 166 -0.94 -7.85 18.49
N ALA A 167 -1.45 -8.97 19.00
CA ALA A 167 -0.91 -10.30 18.71
C ALA A 167 -1.12 -10.74 17.26
N ASN A 168 -2.16 -10.22 16.60
CA ASN A 168 -2.58 -10.66 15.27
C ASN A 168 -1.93 -9.87 14.13
N TYR A 169 -1.28 -8.74 14.42
CA TYR A 169 -0.66 -7.90 13.40
C TYR A 169 0.39 -8.65 12.58
N LEU A 170 1.34 -9.31 13.26
CA LEU A 170 2.40 -10.04 12.57
C LEU A 170 1.82 -11.15 11.70
N THR A 171 0.82 -11.89 12.20
CA THR A 171 0.11 -12.91 11.42
C THR A 171 -0.52 -12.33 10.15
N ALA A 172 -1.21 -11.19 10.25
CA ALA A 172 -1.82 -10.54 9.09
C ALA A 172 -0.76 -10.05 8.08
N TRP A 173 0.34 -9.48 8.58
CA TRP A 173 1.45 -9.01 7.75
C TRP A 173 2.11 -10.18 7.00
N THR A 174 2.42 -11.28 7.70
CA THR A 174 3.02 -12.47 7.11
C THR A 174 2.12 -13.11 6.06
N LEU A 175 0.80 -13.19 6.27
CA LEU A 175 -0.10 -13.72 5.23
C LEU A 175 -0.10 -12.90 3.94
N LEU A 176 0.03 -11.57 4.04
CA LEU A 176 0.16 -10.71 2.86
C LEU A 176 1.52 -10.89 2.19
N GLU A 177 2.60 -10.96 2.97
CA GLU A 177 3.93 -11.25 2.45
C GLU A 177 3.97 -12.62 1.74
N ASP A 178 3.43 -13.67 2.34
CA ASP A 178 3.40 -15.01 1.72
C ASP A 178 2.63 -15.01 0.39
N ARG A 179 1.53 -14.25 0.32
CA ARG A 179 0.70 -14.22 -0.88
C ARG A 179 1.25 -13.34 -1.99
N PHE A 180 1.85 -12.20 -1.66
CA PHE A 180 2.22 -11.17 -2.65
C PHE A 180 3.73 -10.93 -2.77
N SER A 181 4.54 -11.37 -1.80
CA SER A 181 6.01 -11.27 -1.80
C SER A 181 6.70 -12.43 -2.54
N ASN A 182 5.96 -13.24 -3.30
CA ASN A 182 6.55 -14.31 -4.09
C ASN A 182 7.43 -13.72 -5.22
N LYS A 183 8.75 -13.71 -4.98
CA LYS A 183 9.75 -13.19 -5.92
C LYS A 183 9.64 -13.81 -7.31
N ARG A 184 9.34 -15.11 -7.41
CA ARG A 184 9.17 -15.80 -8.70
C ARG A 184 7.99 -15.20 -9.45
N ASP A 185 6.86 -15.05 -8.79
CA ASP A 185 5.64 -14.54 -9.42
C ASP A 185 5.78 -13.06 -9.79
N GLN A 186 6.51 -12.26 -9.00
CA GLN A 186 6.89 -10.88 -9.35
C GLN A 186 7.75 -10.83 -10.62
N VAL A 187 8.85 -11.59 -10.67
CA VAL A 187 9.72 -11.66 -11.87
C VAL A 187 8.91 -12.13 -13.08
N PHE A 188 8.14 -13.21 -12.94
CA PHE A 188 7.39 -13.79 -14.06
C PHE A 188 6.28 -12.86 -14.55
N THR A 189 5.70 -12.05 -13.67
CA THR A 189 4.72 -11.05 -14.05
C THR A 189 5.35 -9.93 -14.89
N HIS A 190 6.47 -9.35 -14.46
CA HIS A 190 7.16 -8.33 -15.24
C HIS A 190 7.75 -8.91 -16.54
N LEU A 191 8.32 -10.13 -16.50
CA LEU A 191 8.83 -10.83 -17.67
C LEU A 191 7.72 -11.12 -18.68
N LYS A 192 6.56 -11.62 -18.23
CA LYS A 192 5.42 -11.87 -19.10
C LYS A 192 5.00 -10.59 -19.80
N ARG A 193 4.87 -9.48 -19.06
CA ARG A 193 4.54 -8.16 -19.62
C ARG A 193 5.54 -7.73 -20.69
N PHE A 194 6.84 -7.85 -20.40
CA PHE A 194 7.93 -7.58 -21.35
C PHE A 194 7.84 -8.43 -22.63
N MET A 195 7.61 -9.74 -22.49
CA MET A 195 7.53 -10.65 -23.63
C MET A 195 6.29 -10.39 -24.50
N THR A 196 5.18 -9.96 -23.89
CA THR A 196 3.90 -9.67 -24.56
C THR A 196 3.81 -8.30 -25.23
N ILE A 197 4.84 -7.46 -25.16
CA ILE A 197 4.84 -6.16 -25.85
C ILE A 197 4.58 -6.42 -27.36
N PRO A 198 3.58 -5.77 -27.99
CA PRO A 198 3.32 -5.94 -29.40
C PRO A 198 4.48 -5.39 -30.25
N ALA A 199 4.72 -5.99 -31.41
CA ALA A 199 5.66 -5.43 -32.37
C ALA A 199 5.13 -4.08 -32.88
N LEU A 200 6.00 -3.08 -32.92
CA LEU A 200 5.69 -1.74 -33.39
C LEU A 200 5.08 -1.82 -34.79
N GLN A 201 3.88 -1.27 -34.91
CA GLN A 201 3.25 -0.96 -36.19
C GLN A 201 3.62 0.49 -36.50
N SER A 202 4.03 0.74 -37.75
CA SER A 202 4.52 2.02 -38.31
C SER A 202 4.50 3.25 -37.41
N ASP A 203 5.68 3.83 -37.17
CA ASP A 203 5.95 5.21 -36.72
C ASP A 203 5.01 5.78 -35.64
N SER A 204 4.73 4.98 -34.63
CA SER A 204 3.93 5.38 -33.47
C SER A 204 4.84 5.71 -32.28
N ALA A 205 5.06 7.01 -32.04
CA ALA A 205 5.84 7.48 -30.90
C ALA A 205 5.33 6.94 -29.55
N SER A 206 4.01 6.82 -29.37
CA SER A 206 3.42 6.24 -28.16
C SER A 206 3.76 4.76 -27.98
N SER A 207 3.89 4.00 -29.07
CA SER A 207 4.24 2.59 -29.02
C SER A 207 5.73 2.40 -28.67
N VAL A 208 6.61 3.26 -29.18
CA VAL A 208 8.04 3.29 -28.81
C VAL A 208 8.20 3.65 -27.33
N LEU A 209 7.48 4.66 -26.85
CA LEU A 209 7.49 5.03 -25.42
C LEU A 209 7.05 3.88 -24.53
N ASN A 210 5.97 3.19 -24.88
CA ASN A 210 5.51 2.02 -24.11
C ASN A 210 6.52 0.87 -24.10
N LEU A 211 7.22 0.62 -25.22
CA LEU A 211 8.32 -0.34 -25.30
C LEU A 211 9.47 0.04 -24.33
N LEU A 212 9.88 1.31 -24.35
CA LEU A 212 10.92 1.84 -23.46
C LEU A 212 10.52 1.72 -21.99
N GLU A 213 9.34 2.22 -21.62
CA GLU A 213 8.83 2.21 -20.25
C GLU A 213 8.74 0.79 -19.70
N THR A 214 8.14 -0.14 -20.46
CA THR A 214 8.01 -1.54 -20.04
C THR A 214 9.38 -2.22 -19.90
N THR A 215 10.34 -1.90 -20.77
CA THR A 215 11.70 -2.43 -20.69
C THR A 215 12.42 -1.91 -19.44
N TYR A 216 12.36 -0.60 -19.17
CA TYR A 216 12.97 -0.01 -17.99
C TYR A 216 12.36 -0.56 -16.70
N GLU A 217 11.04 -0.72 -16.66
CA GLU A 217 10.33 -1.30 -15.53
C GLU A 217 10.79 -2.74 -15.26
N PHE A 218 10.89 -3.57 -16.32
CA PHE A 218 11.36 -4.95 -16.19
C PHE A 218 12.81 -5.02 -15.69
N VAL A 219 13.74 -4.26 -16.29
CA VAL A 219 15.15 -4.23 -15.85
C VAL A 219 15.27 -3.76 -14.40
N ARG A 220 14.53 -2.71 -14.02
CA ARG A 220 14.50 -2.21 -12.64
C ARG A 220 13.95 -3.25 -11.66
N SER A 221 12.89 -3.97 -12.03
CA SER A 221 12.31 -5.01 -11.19
C SER A 221 13.32 -6.13 -10.90
N LEU A 222 14.10 -6.56 -11.90
CA LEU A 222 15.16 -7.56 -11.72
C LEU A 222 16.26 -7.07 -10.76
N GLN A 223 16.69 -5.81 -10.92
CA GLN A 223 17.70 -5.21 -10.05
C GLN A 223 17.23 -5.14 -8.59
N ILE A 224 16.00 -4.68 -8.36
CA ILE A 224 15.45 -4.59 -7.00
C ILE A 224 15.30 -5.96 -6.35
N LEU A 225 14.97 -6.99 -7.14
CA LEU A 225 14.86 -8.37 -6.67
C LEU A 225 16.22 -9.07 -6.49
N GLY A 226 17.33 -8.40 -6.83
CA GLY A 226 18.69 -8.90 -6.65
C GLY A 226 19.17 -9.84 -7.76
N TYR A 227 18.54 -9.82 -8.93
CA TYR A 227 18.99 -10.60 -10.08
C TYR A 227 20.06 -9.83 -10.87
N GLU A 228 21.25 -10.41 -10.98
CA GLU A 228 22.28 -9.91 -11.88
C GLU A 228 21.99 -10.37 -13.32
N VAL A 229 22.04 -9.43 -14.26
CA VAL A 229 21.86 -9.74 -15.69
C VAL A 229 23.22 -10.02 -16.32
N GLU A 230 23.47 -11.29 -16.61
CA GLU A 230 24.68 -11.75 -17.30
C GLU A 230 24.78 -11.24 -18.74
N GLN A 231 25.99 -11.32 -19.32
CA GLN A 231 26.24 -10.85 -20.70
C GLN A 231 25.34 -11.56 -21.73
N PHE A 232 25.16 -12.88 -21.64
CA PHE A 232 24.28 -13.63 -22.54
C PHE A 232 22.83 -13.12 -22.48
N ALA A 233 22.30 -12.90 -21.28
CA ALA A 233 20.95 -12.35 -21.10
C ALA A 233 20.82 -10.93 -21.65
N LYS A 234 21.84 -10.08 -21.50
CA LYS A 234 21.87 -8.73 -22.11
C LYS A 234 21.76 -8.80 -23.63
N VAL A 235 22.53 -9.67 -24.27
CA VAL A 235 22.48 -9.90 -25.72
C VAL A 235 21.08 -10.38 -26.14
N MET A 236 20.50 -11.32 -25.38
CA MET A 236 19.15 -11.82 -25.65
C MET A 236 18.10 -10.71 -25.55
N PHE A 237 18.18 -9.81 -24.56
CA PHE A 237 17.26 -8.68 -24.44
C PHE A 237 17.38 -7.69 -25.59
N VAL A 238 18.60 -7.35 -26.01
CA VAL A 238 18.83 -6.49 -27.19
C VAL A 238 18.17 -7.10 -28.42
N TYR A 239 18.41 -8.39 -28.67
CA TYR A 239 17.79 -9.08 -29.81
C TYR A 239 16.26 -9.09 -29.74
N MET A 240 15.68 -9.42 -28.57
CA MET A 240 14.23 -9.43 -28.37
C MET A 240 13.60 -8.06 -28.65
N LEU A 241 14.23 -6.97 -28.19
CA LEU A 241 13.77 -5.60 -28.44
C LEU A 241 13.86 -5.23 -29.91
N LEU A 242 14.95 -5.57 -30.59
CA LEU A 242 15.07 -5.38 -32.02
C LEU A 242 13.94 -6.10 -32.76
N GLN A 243 13.52 -7.30 -32.35
CA GLN A 243 12.37 -7.98 -32.97
C GLN A 243 11.05 -7.23 -32.79
N LYS A 244 10.91 -6.38 -31.75
CA LYS A 244 9.73 -5.53 -31.55
C LYS A 244 9.75 -4.27 -32.40
N LEU A 245 10.87 -3.87 -32.99
CA LEU A 245 10.93 -2.68 -33.84
C LEU A 245 10.32 -2.91 -35.23
N ASP A 246 9.74 -1.86 -35.79
CA ASP A 246 9.29 -1.84 -37.19
C ASP A 246 10.48 -1.77 -38.15
N ALA A 247 10.22 -1.99 -39.44
CA ALA A 247 11.26 -2.06 -40.45
C ALA A 247 12.06 -0.75 -40.59
N SER A 248 11.41 0.41 -40.44
CA SER A 248 12.07 1.71 -40.58
C SER A 248 13.02 1.95 -39.42
N SER A 249 12.58 1.75 -38.17
CA SER A 249 13.45 1.91 -36.99
C SER A 249 14.64 0.95 -36.99
N LYS A 250 14.46 -0.29 -37.47
CA LYS A 250 15.58 -1.23 -37.67
C LYS A 250 16.61 -0.71 -38.66
N LEU A 251 16.17 -0.17 -39.80
CA LEU A 251 17.09 0.38 -40.80
C LEU A 251 17.87 1.58 -40.26
N TRP A 252 17.23 2.45 -39.49
CA TRP A 252 17.91 3.58 -38.84
C TRP A 252 18.93 3.10 -37.80
N PHE A 253 18.56 2.12 -36.98
CA PHE A 253 19.47 1.51 -36.01
C PHE A 253 20.71 0.93 -36.69
N GLU A 254 20.53 0.11 -37.74
CA GLU A 254 21.63 -0.46 -38.50
C GLU A 254 22.52 0.62 -39.14
N ARG A 255 21.95 1.74 -39.59
CA ARG A 255 22.73 2.86 -40.14
C ARG A 255 23.58 3.56 -39.09
N GLU A 256 23.07 3.72 -37.88
CA GLU A 256 23.78 4.42 -36.80
C GLU A 256 24.92 3.58 -36.22
N PHE A 257 24.71 2.26 -36.09
CA PHE A 257 25.68 1.34 -35.53
C PHE A 257 26.54 0.60 -36.58
N ASN A 258 26.44 0.94 -37.88
CA ASN A 258 27.14 0.26 -38.98
C ASN A 258 28.67 0.20 -38.88
N LYS A 259 29.30 1.06 -38.06
CA LYS A 259 30.76 1.13 -37.90
C LYS A 259 31.30 0.06 -36.95
N SER A 260 30.48 -0.41 -36.01
CA SER A 260 30.85 -1.47 -35.07
C SER A 260 30.32 -2.82 -35.58
N LYS A 261 31.14 -3.87 -35.45
CA LYS A 261 30.70 -5.26 -35.66
C LYS A 261 30.22 -5.91 -34.37
N GLU A 262 30.29 -5.20 -33.25
CA GLU A 262 29.86 -5.68 -31.95
C GLU A 262 28.38 -5.41 -31.72
N ILE A 263 27.73 -6.28 -30.94
CA ILE A 263 26.32 -6.14 -30.58
C ILE A 263 26.19 -4.91 -29.67
N PRO A 264 25.38 -3.91 -30.02
CA PRO A 264 25.17 -2.74 -29.18
C PRO A 264 24.62 -3.16 -27.81
N SER A 265 25.06 -2.47 -26.79
CA SER A 265 24.56 -2.65 -25.44
C SER A 265 23.07 -2.28 -25.36
N LEU A 266 22.37 -2.86 -24.37
CA LEU A 266 20.99 -2.48 -24.07
C LEU A 266 20.84 -0.97 -23.87
N LYS A 267 21.84 -0.31 -23.28
CA LYS A 267 21.83 1.12 -23.05
C LYS A 267 21.85 1.90 -24.37
N GLU A 268 22.73 1.54 -25.30
CA GLU A 268 22.82 2.18 -26.62
C GLU A 268 21.53 2.03 -27.42
N LEU A 269 20.91 0.85 -27.39
CA LEU A 269 19.60 0.65 -28.05
C LEU A 269 18.51 1.53 -27.43
N LEU A 270 18.44 1.61 -26.11
CA LEU A 270 17.43 2.42 -25.43
C LEU A 270 17.66 3.92 -25.62
N ASP A 271 18.91 4.37 -25.73
CA ASP A 271 19.24 5.77 -26.01
C ASP A 271 18.96 6.14 -27.47
N PHE A 272 19.18 5.23 -28.42
CA PHE A 272 18.75 5.40 -29.82
C PHE A 272 17.23 5.61 -29.93
N LEU A 273 16.43 4.79 -29.23
CA LEU A 273 14.96 4.86 -29.30
C LEU A 273 14.34 6.10 -28.63
N LYS A 274 15.13 6.90 -27.90
CA LYS A 274 14.65 8.16 -27.29
C LYS A 274 14.76 9.37 -28.22
N ASN A 275 15.64 9.28 -29.22
CA ASN A 275 15.95 10.36 -30.16
C ASN A 275 15.02 10.32 -31.38
#